data_AF-A0A3B8VCN9-F1
#
_entry.id   AF-A0A3B8VCN9-F1
#
_cell.length_a   1.000
_cell.length_b   1.000
_cell.length_c   1.000
_cell.angle_alpha   90.00
_cell.angle_beta   90.00
_cell.angle_gamma   90.00
#
_symmetry.space_group_name_H-M   'P 1'
#
loop_
_entity.id
_entity.type
_entity.pdbx_description
1 polymer ?
#
loop_
_entity_poly.entity_id
_entity_poly.type
_entity_poly.pdbx_seq_one_letter_code
_entity_poly.pdbx_strand_id
1 'polypeptide(L)' 'MSFDLTEDQIMIRDTARDFAERFIAPGVIERDMKAEFPHALVGELAEMGLMGIIHPEQ' A
#
# COMPACT_ATOMS: atom_id res chain seq x y z
N MET A 1 -5.15 28.20 8.40
CA MET A 1 -5.41 26.74 8.37
C MET A 1 -4.33 26.13 7.51
N SER A 2 -3.61 25.12 8.01
CA SER A 2 -2.60 24.42 7.22
C SER A 2 -3.26 23.26 6.48
N PHE A 3 -2.95 23.08 5.19
CA PHE A 3 -3.44 21.99 4.34
C PHE A 3 -2.32 21.03 3.94
N ASP A 4 -1.11 21.29 4.45
CA ASP A 4 0.06 20.46 4.17
C ASP A 4 -0.02 19.15 4.98
N LEU A 5 0.45 18.08 4.36
CA LEU A 5 0.64 16.80 5.04
C LEU A 5 1.79 16.91 6.03
N THR A 6 1.71 16.16 7.12
CA THR A 6 2.86 15.96 8.02
C THR A 6 3.94 15.15 7.32
N GLU A 7 5.17 15.19 7.84
CA GLU A 7 6.28 14.39 7.30
C GLU A 7 5.95 12.89 7.28
N ASP A 8 5.34 12.37 8.36
CA ASP A 8 4.89 10.97 8.43
C ASP A 8 3.84 10.65 7.37
N GLN A 9 2.89 11.55 7.13
CA GLN A 9 1.85 11.37 6.10
C GLN A 9 2.46 11.37 4.69
N ILE A 10 3.47 12.20 4.44
CA ILE A 10 4.21 12.21 3.18
C ILE A 10 4.96 10.88 3.01
N MET A 11 5.65 10.41 4.05
CA MET A 11 6.40 9.14 4.02
C MET A 11 5.49 7.94 3.73
N ILE A 12 4.33 7.86 4.41
CA ILE A 12 3.33 6.81 4.19
C ILE A 12 2.79 6.87 2.75
N ARG A 13 2.43 8.06 2.28
CA ARG A 13 1.91 8.27 0.91
C ARG A 13 2.92 7.80 -0.14
N ASP A 14 4.18 8.19 0.02
CA ASP A 14 5.22 7.92 -0.98
C ASP A 14 5.59 6.43 -0.97
N THR A 15 5.65 5.80 0.21
CA THR A 15 5.85 4.34 0.35
C THR A 15 4.71 3.56 -0.31
N ALA A 16 3.44 3.94 -0.04
CA ALA A 16 2.28 3.28 -0.63
C ALA A 16 2.24 3.44 -2.16
N ARG A 17 2.63 4.63 -2.66
CA ARG A 17 2.72 4.89 -4.11
C ARG A 17 3.77 4.01 -4.78
N ASP A 18 4.99 3.96 -4.24
CA ASP A 18 6.07 3.16 -4.82
C ASP A 18 5.68 1.67 -4.89
N PHE A 19 5.08 1.14 -3.83
CA PHE A 19 4.59 -0.23 -3.81
C PHE A 19 3.51 -0.47 -4.86
N ALA A 20 2.53 0.44 -4.97
CA ALA A 20 1.46 0.32 -5.93
C ALA A 20 1.98 0.34 -7.38
N GLU A 21 2.91 1.24 -7.71
CA GLU A 21 3.49 1.36 -9.05
C GLU A 21 4.35 0.14 -9.41
N ARG A 22 5.11 -0.38 -8.45
CA ARG A 22 6.07 -1.48 -8.70
C ARG A 22 5.46 -2.87 -8.65
N PHE A 23 4.49 -3.10 -7.77
CA PHE A 23 3.98 -4.45 -7.49
C PHE A 23 2.49 -4.62 -7.81
N ILE A 24 1.66 -3.58 -7.58
CA ILE A 24 0.21 -3.68 -7.82
C ILE A 24 -0.15 -3.34 -9.27
N ALA A 25 0.44 -2.33 -9.89
CA ALA A 25 0.10 -1.93 -11.25
C ALA A 25 0.43 -3.03 -12.28
N PRO A 26 1.57 -3.75 -12.19
CA PRO A 26 1.83 -4.87 -13.08
C PRO A 26 0.82 -6.00 -12.86
N GLY A 27 0.12 -6.39 -13.94
CA GLY A 27 -0.84 -7.49 -13.92
C GLY A 27 -2.22 -7.15 -13.32
N VAL A 28 -2.52 -5.87 -13.05
CA VAL A 28 -3.82 -5.47 -12.47
C VAL A 28 -5.00 -5.86 -13.36
N ILE A 29 -4.88 -5.66 -14.68
CA ILE A 29 -5.94 -6.00 -15.64
C ILE A 29 -6.18 -7.51 -15.67
N GLU A 30 -5.11 -8.32 -15.61
CA GLU A 30 -5.24 -9.77 -15.63
C GLU A 30 -5.94 -10.30 -14.38
N ARG A 31 -5.54 -9.81 -13.20
CA ARG A 31 -6.17 -10.18 -11.92
C ARG A 31 -7.63 -9.79 -11.87
N ASP A 32 -7.95 -8.59 -12.36
CA ASP A 32 -9.34 -8.10 -12.43
C ASP A 32 -10.19 -8.98 -13.35
N MET A 33 -9.71 -9.26 -14.56
CA MET A 33 -10.40 -10.13 -15.53
C MET A 33 -10.61 -11.57 -15.02
N LYS A 34 -9.71 -12.06 -14.17
CA LYS A 34 -9.79 -13.39 -13.54
C LYS A 34 -10.58 -13.41 -12.23
N ALA A 35 -10.96 -12.24 -11.71
CA ALA A 35 -11.48 -12.08 -10.35
C ALA A 35 -10.58 -12.77 -9.29
N GLU A 36 -9.27 -12.67 -9.47
CA GLU A 36 -8.28 -13.34 -8.63
C GLU A 36 -7.89 -12.45 -7.44
N PHE A 37 -7.98 -12.99 -6.22
CA PHE A 37 -7.54 -12.27 -5.04
C PHE A 37 -6.01 -12.36 -4.88
N PRO A 38 -5.29 -11.21 -4.80
CA PRO A 38 -3.84 -11.20 -4.81
C PRO A 38 -3.24 -11.45 -3.42
N HIS A 39 -3.33 -12.69 -2.92
CA HIS A 39 -2.83 -13.07 -1.60
C HIS A 39 -1.36 -12.66 -1.36
N ALA A 40 -0.48 -12.83 -2.35
CA ALA A 40 0.92 -12.46 -2.24
C ALA A 40 1.11 -10.94 -2.05
N LEU A 41 0.43 -10.11 -2.84
CA LEU A 41 0.54 -8.65 -2.72
C LEU A 41 0.00 -8.15 -1.37
N VAL A 42 -1.07 -8.77 -0.85
CA VAL A 42 -1.62 -8.44 0.47
C VAL A 42 -0.66 -8.88 1.58
N GLY A 43 0.01 -10.02 1.43
CA GLY A 43 1.06 -10.48 2.34
C GLY A 43 2.21 -9.47 2.44
N GLU A 44 2.73 -9.01 1.31
CA GLU A 44 3.79 -7.98 1.26
C GLU A 44 3.35 -6.67 1.93
N LEU A 45 2.12 -6.20 1.68
CA LEU A 45 1.57 -5.01 2.36
C LEU A 45 1.53 -5.17 3.89
N ALA A 46 1.28 -6.40 4.37
CA ALA A 46 1.27 -6.70 5.80
C ALA A 46 2.69 -6.67 6.39
N GLU A 47 3.67 -7.25 5.68
CA GLU A 47 5.09 -7.22 6.10
C GLU A 47 5.67 -5.81 6.13
N MET A 48 5.22 -4.93 5.23
CA MET A 48 5.57 -3.51 5.23
C MET A 48 4.92 -2.72 6.38
N GLY A 49 4.05 -3.34 7.20
CA GLY A 49 3.35 -2.67 8.29
C GLY A 49 2.22 -1.73 7.85
N LEU A 50 1.97 -1.60 6.54
CA LEU A 50 0.95 -0.70 5.99
C LEU A 50 -0.47 -1.07 6.44
N MET A 51 -0.71 -2.35 6.73
CA MET A 51 -1.98 -2.86 7.24
C MET A 51 -2.24 -2.48 8.71
N GLY A 52 -1.21 -2.03 9.44
CA GLY A 52 -1.24 -1.74 10.87
C GLY A 52 -1.07 -0.26 11.23
N ILE A 53 -0.91 0.64 10.25
CA ILE A 53 -0.47 2.05 10.44
C ILE A 53 -1.17 2.82 11.58
N ILE A 54 -2.45 2.54 11.84
CA ILE A 54 -3.24 3.26 12.86
C ILE A 54 -3.13 2.65 14.26
N HIS A 55 -2.46 1.51 14.39
CA HIS A 55 -2.31 0.79 15.66
C HIS A 55 -0.91 1.04 16.23
N PRO A 56 -0.79 1.22 17.55
CA PRO A 56 0.52 1.31 18.19
C PRO A 56 1.27 -0.02 18.11
N GLU A 57 2.60 0.07 18.05
CA GLU A 57 3.50 -1.07 18.24
C GLU A 57 3.38 -1.59 19.69
N GLN A 58 3.47 -2.91 19.86
CA GLN A 58 3.38 -3.60 21.16
C GLN A 58 4.76 -3.77 21.79
#